data_AF-A0A2S2NW44-F1
#
_entry.id   AF-A0A2S2NW44-F1
#
_cell.length_a   1.000
_cell.length_b   1.000
_cell.length_c   1.000
_cell.angle_alpha   90.00
_cell.angle_beta   90.00
_cell.angle_gamma   90.00
#
_symmetry.space_group_name_H-M   'P 1'
#
loop_
_entity.id
_entity.type
_entity.pdbx_description
1 polymer ?
#
loop_
_entity_poly.entity_id
_entity_poly.type
_entity_poly.pdbx_seq_one_letter_code
_entity_poly.pdbx_strand_id
1 'polypeptide(L)'
;MKRLWSKKRWNMIFLSIFVYFIGFKCFFIYIRFLKIHNIVSLLHYALFSIPYVMDYVITITSCFFLQNMFVRFQTLNDVWNCLPADLAVVPGQWTHDRIVDVMENTRLLHSELCGLLKAFTLGYGPMLLGFFSSSFINMLLCVYFIIINDEESTSSHPTKSFWEKILPLIVHVQIVTFLLSVIVIVSFINDKRLKIISYLRLYQISNLHLDIKQQIKMFINQISAYDSDQISAFGFFYINLNLVTSILVLLISGIITLIQMKNHPVILQFNNDTKSYLGKL
;
A
#
# COMPACT_ATOMS: atom_id res chain seq x y z
N MET A 1 6.85 21.57 -19.15
CA MET A 1 5.76 20.91 -19.93
C MET A 1 5.45 19.44 -19.51
N LYS A 2 6.19 18.78 -18.60
CA LYS A 2 5.89 17.41 -18.10
C LYS A 2 4.79 17.29 -17.02
N ARG A 3 4.33 18.41 -16.44
CA ARG A 3 3.50 18.45 -15.21
C ARG A 3 2.00 18.16 -15.43
N LEU A 4 1.46 18.47 -16.61
CA LEU A 4 0.03 18.20 -16.92
C LEU A 4 -0.24 16.72 -17.22
N TRP A 5 0.77 15.98 -17.65
CA TRP A 5 0.64 14.59 -18.10
C TRP A 5 0.48 13.60 -16.94
N SER A 6 0.94 13.95 -15.72
CA SER A 6 0.83 13.04 -14.56
C SER A 6 -0.56 13.07 -13.92
N LYS A 7 -1.15 14.25 -13.67
CA LYS A 7 -2.45 14.37 -12.97
C LYS A 7 -3.59 13.72 -13.77
N LYS A 8 -3.61 13.89 -15.09
CA LYS A 8 -4.62 13.30 -15.97
C LYS A 8 -4.54 11.76 -15.99
N ARG A 9 -3.33 11.19 -16.01
CA ARG A 9 -3.12 9.73 -15.94
C ARG A 9 -3.57 9.14 -14.61
N TRP A 10 -3.26 9.80 -13.48
CA TRP A 10 -3.70 9.32 -12.18
C TRP A 10 -5.21 9.36 -12.03
N ASN A 11 -5.86 10.43 -12.46
CA ASN A 11 -7.32 10.49 -12.46
C ASN A 11 -7.92 9.36 -13.32
N MET A 12 -7.30 9.00 -14.44
CA MET A 12 -7.73 7.85 -15.25
C MET A 12 -7.50 6.51 -14.55
N ILE A 13 -6.39 6.33 -13.82
CA ILE A 13 -6.13 5.12 -13.02
C ILE A 13 -7.17 5.01 -11.90
N PHE A 14 -7.43 6.09 -11.15
CA PHE A 14 -8.46 6.11 -10.11
C PHE A 14 -9.85 5.83 -10.68
N LEU A 15 -10.21 6.46 -11.81
CA LEU A 15 -11.49 6.22 -12.47
C LEU A 15 -11.60 4.76 -12.93
N SER A 16 -10.54 4.19 -13.50
CA SER A 16 -10.49 2.79 -13.92
C SER A 16 -10.68 1.84 -12.74
N ILE A 17 -9.98 2.07 -11.62
CA ILE A 17 -10.11 1.29 -10.40
C ILE A 17 -11.53 1.42 -9.80
N PHE A 18 -12.16 2.58 -9.93
CA PHE A 18 -13.54 2.85 -9.50
C PHE A 18 -14.58 2.14 -10.34
N VAL A 19 -14.45 2.22 -11.66
CA VAL A 19 -15.31 1.47 -12.58
C VAL A 19 -15.14 -0.03 -12.38
N TYR A 20 -13.90 -0.52 -12.20
CA TYR A 20 -13.61 -1.91 -11.87
C TYR A 20 -14.32 -2.34 -10.57
N PHE A 21 -14.21 -1.55 -9.50
CA PHE A 21 -14.82 -1.89 -8.23
C PHE A 21 -16.36 -1.94 -8.30
N ILE A 22 -16.98 -0.93 -8.92
CA ILE A 22 -18.44 -0.93 -9.14
C ILE A 22 -18.85 -2.13 -9.97
N GLY A 23 -18.17 -2.37 -11.10
CA GLY A 23 -18.45 -3.51 -11.97
C GLY A 23 -18.33 -4.85 -11.24
N PHE A 24 -17.25 -5.04 -10.48
CA PHE A 24 -17.01 -6.26 -9.72
C PHE A 24 -18.03 -6.45 -8.59
N LYS A 25 -18.41 -5.37 -7.89
CA LYS A 25 -19.49 -5.41 -6.89
C LYS A 25 -20.86 -5.73 -7.49
N CYS A 26 -21.23 -5.06 -8.58
CA CYS A 26 -22.48 -5.32 -9.29
C CYS A 26 -22.53 -6.77 -9.80
N PHE A 27 -21.42 -7.28 -10.35
CA PHE A 27 -21.29 -8.67 -10.79
C PHE A 27 -21.43 -9.66 -9.63
N PHE A 28 -20.76 -9.41 -8.50
CA PHE A 28 -20.85 -10.24 -7.30
C PHE A 28 -22.29 -10.27 -6.74
N ILE A 29 -22.92 -9.10 -6.65
CA ILE A 29 -24.32 -8.98 -6.24
C ILE A 29 -25.22 -9.75 -7.21
N TYR A 30 -25.03 -9.62 -8.53
CA TYR A 30 -25.84 -10.32 -9.52
C TYR A 30 -25.76 -11.85 -9.37
N ILE A 31 -24.54 -12.40 -9.22
CA ILE A 31 -24.35 -13.84 -9.01
C ILE A 31 -25.05 -14.31 -7.73
N ARG A 32 -25.00 -13.52 -6.66
CA ARG A 32 -25.55 -13.88 -5.34
C ARG A 32 -27.04 -13.57 -5.20
N PHE A 33 -27.56 -12.58 -5.92
CA PHE A 33 -28.97 -12.19 -5.94
C PHE A 33 -29.86 -13.36 -6.38
N LEU A 34 -29.36 -14.19 -7.31
CA LEU A 34 -30.00 -15.43 -7.72
C LEU A 34 -30.20 -16.45 -6.57
N LYS A 35 -29.55 -16.30 -5.42
CA LYS A 35 -29.64 -17.20 -4.26
C LYS A 35 -30.37 -16.61 -3.03
N ILE A 36 -30.67 -15.31 -2.97
CA ILE A 36 -31.14 -14.64 -1.73
C ILE A 36 -32.53 -14.02 -1.93
N HIS A 37 -33.48 -14.33 -1.04
CA HIS A 37 -34.85 -13.83 -1.11
C HIS A 37 -35.14 -12.57 -0.24
N ASN A 38 -34.21 -12.14 0.62
CA ASN A 38 -34.47 -11.08 1.61
C ASN A 38 -33.64 -9.79 1.37
N ILE A 39 -34.31 -8.64 1.38
CA ILE A 39 -33.74 -7.30 1.09
C ILE A 39 -32.74 -6.86 2.17
N VAL A 40 -32.99 -7.19 3.45
CA VAL A 40 -32.07 -6.83 4.55
C VAL A 40 -30.74 -7.59 4.42
N SER A 41 -30.82 -8.87 4.03
CA SER A 41 -29.64 -9.69 3.74
C SER A 41 -28.86 -9.11 2.56
N LEU A 42 -29.56 -8.66 1.50
CA LEU A 42 -28.94 -8.01 0.35
C LEU A 42 -28.11 -6.77 0.74
N LEU A 43 -28.65 -5.91 1.60
CA LEU A 43 -27.99 -4.66 2.00
C LEU A 43 -26.76 -4.92 2.89
N HIS A 44 -26.85 -5.89 3.79
CA HIS A 44 -25.73 -6.35 4.59
C HIS A 44 -24.62 -6.95 3.71
N TYR A 45 -24.98 -7.80 2.74
CA TYR A 45 -24.01 -8.35 1.79
C TYR A 45 -23.39 -7.26 0.90
N ALA A 46 -24.16 -6.32 0.36
CA ALA A 46 -23.61 -5.28 -0.51
C ALA A 46 -22.47 -4.48 0.17
N LEU A 47 -22.64 -4.13 1.44
CA LEU A 47 -21.70 -3.31 2.20
C LEU A 47 -20.59 -4.12 2.88
N PHE A 48 -20.92 -5.27 3.48
CA PHE A 48 -20.02 -6.05 4.33
C PHE A 48 -19.52 -7.34 3.68
N SER A 49 -19.95 -7.70 2.47
CA SER A 49 -19.38 -8.84 1.76
C SER A 49 -18.10 -8.48 1.03
N ILE A 50 -17.28 -9.52 0.85
CA ILE A 50 -16.23 -9.57 -0.15
C ILE A 50 -16.80 -9.17 -1.52
N PRO A 51 -16.11 -8.31 -2.31
CA PRO A 51 -14.93 -7.51 -1.94
C PRO A 51 -15.26 -6.40 -0.93
N TYR A 52 -14.48 -6.23 0.14
CA TYR A 52 -14.85 -5.27 1.19
C TYR A 52 -14.71 -3.82 0.71
N VAL A 53 -15.77 -3.01 0.89
CA VAL A 53 -15.77 -1.58 0.54
C VAL A 53 -14.68 -0.83 1.31
N MET A 54 -14.44 -1.21 2.56
CA MET A 54 -13.42 -0.58 3.41
C MET A 54 -12.01 -0.79 2.87
N ASP A 55 -11.66 -2.01 2.42
CA ASP A 55 -10.35 -2.29 1.82
C ASP A 55 -10.08 -1.42 0.60
N TYR A 56 -11.12 -1.24 -0.21
CA TYR A 56 -11.08 -0.38 -1.38
C TYR A 56 -10.87 1.09 -1.01
N VAL A 57 -11.66 1.61 -0.06
CA VAL A 57 -11.55 2.99 0.42
C VAL A 57 -10.16 3.23 0.99
N ILE A 58 -9.67 2.37 1.89
CA ILE A 58 -8.35 2.47 2.51
C ILE A 58 -7.24 2.44 1.47
N THR A 59 -7.33 1.54 0.48
CA THR A 59 -6.32 1.44 -0.57
C THR A 59 -6.28 2.70 -1.41
N ILE A 60 -7.43 3.22 -1.84
CA ILE A 60 -7.48 4.39 -2.71
C ILE A 60 -7.02 5.66 -2.02
N THR A 61 -7.51 5.92 -0.81
CA THR A 61 -7.13 7.10 -0.04
C THR A 61 -5.64 7.07 0.29
N SER A 62 -5.11 5.91 0.68
CA SER A 62 -3.68 5.70 0.94
C SER A 62 -2.87 5.95 -0.32
N CYS A 63 -3.19 5.24 -1.42
CA CYS A 63 -2.47 5.39 -2.69
C CYS A 63 -2.55 6.82 -3.23
N PHE A 64 -3.68 7.50 -3.10
CA PHE A 64 -3.83 8.90 -3.51
C PHE A 64 -2.91 9.83 -2.72
N PHE A 65 -2.96 9.74 -1.39
CA PHE A 65 -2.13 10.56 -0.53
C PHE A 65 -0.64 10.29 -0.77
N LEU A 66 -0.25 9.01 -0.73
CA LEU A 66 1.13 8.57 -0.91
C LEU A 66 1.66 8.97 -2.29
N GLN A 67 0.87 8.83 -3.35
CA GLN A 67 1.28 9.26 -4.68
C GLN A 67 1.51 10.78 -4.76
N ASN A 68 0.66 11.58 -4.11
CA ASN A 68 0.88 13.03 -4.03
C ASN A 68 2.18 13.35 -3.29
N MET A 69 2.47 12.64 -2.20
CA MET A 69 3.74 12.78 -1.47
C MET A 69 4.95 12.40 -2.34
N PHE A 70 4.85 11.29 -3.08
CA PHE A 70 5.89 10.86 -4.02
C PHE A 70 6.23 11.95 -5.04
N VAL A 71 5.21 12.54 -5.67
CA VAL A 71 5.41 13.61 -6.68
C VAL A 71 6.07 14.84 -6.06
N ARG A 72 5.72 15.20 -4.83
CA ARG A 72 6.31 16.34 -4.12
C ARG A 72 7.78 16.09 -3.78
N PHE A 73 8.12 14.92 -3.23
CA PHE A 73 9.53 14.54 -2.99
C PHE A 73 10.33 14.45 -4.30
N GLN A 74 9.73 13.94 -5.39
CA GLN A 74 10.39 13.94 -6.69
C GLN A 74 10.65 15.37 -7.19
N THR A 75 9.66 16.27 -7.07
CA THR A 75 9.83 17.68 -7.45
C THR A 75 10.94 18.35 -6.65
N LEU A 76 11.03 18.04 -5.36
CA LEU A 76 12.08 18.54 -4.49
C LEU A 76 13.47 18.05 -4.93
N ASN A 77 13.59 16.77 -5.30
CA ASN A 77 14.82 16.23 -5.89
C ASN A 77 15.14 16.86 -7.26
N ASP A 78 14.13 17.15 -8.08
CA ASP A 78 14.33 17.80 -9.38
C ASP A 78 14.84 19.24 -9.20
N VAL A 79 14.31 19.99 -8.23
CA VAL A 79 14.81 21.31 -7.85
C VAL A 79 16.26 21.22 -7.39
N TRP A 80 16.60 20.23 -6.55
CA TRP A 80 17.97 20.03 -6.10
C TRP A 80 18.93 19.76 -7.27
N ASN A 81 18.51 18.93 -8.24
CA ASN A 81 19.32 18.65 -9.43
C ASN A 81 19.52 19.86 -10.36
N CYS A 82 18.73 20.94 -10.20
CA CYS A 82 18.93 22.18 -10.95
C CYS A 82 20.01 23.08 -10.35
N LEU A 83 20.47 22.81 -9.12
CA LEU A 83 21.56 23.57 -8.51
C LEU A 83 22.86 23.39 -9.32
N PRO A 84 23.74 24.41 -9.34
CA PRO A 84 25.00 24.32 -10.07
C PRO A 84 25.89 23.22 -9.51
N ALA A 85 26.71 22.63 -10.39
CA ALA A 85 27.74 21.67 -9.99
C ALA A 85 28.66 22.32 -8.94
N ASP A 86 29.07 21.53 -7.94
CA ASP A 86 29.88 21.95 -6.80
C ASP A 86 29.31 23.13 -5.98
N LEU A 87 28.04 23.49 -6.18
CA LEU A 87 27.39 24.66 -5.57
C LEU A 87 28.20 25.95 -5.80
N ALA A 88 28.89 26.03 -6.93
CA ALA A 88 29.72 27.16 -7.31
C ALA A 88 28.90 28.27 -7.98
N VAL A 89 29.35 29.51 -7.81
CA VAL A 89 28.74 30.69 -8.45
C VAL A 89 28.98 30.62 -9.96
N VAL A 90 27.91 30.76 -10.75
CA VAL A 90 27.97 30.80 -12.21
C VAL A 90 27.53 32.20 -12.67
N PRO A 91 28.45 33.00 -13.25
CA PRO A 91 28.14 34.37 -13.68
C PRO A 91 26.90 34.43 -14.58
N GLY A 92 25.96 35.31 -14.26
CA GLY A 92 24.71 35.50 -15.03
C GLY A 92 23.61 34.45 -14.81
N GLN A 93 23.85 33.38 -14.04
CA GLN A 93 22.82 32.35 -13.73
C GLN A 93 22.62 32.16 -12.22
N TRP A 94 23.70 31.94 -11.48
CA TRP A 94 23.68 31.55 -10.08
C TRP A 94 24.57 32.47 -9.25
N THR A 95 23.95 33.25 -8.37
CA THR A 95 24.64 34.02 -7.32
C THR A 95 24.73 33.21 -6.04
N HIS A 96 25.68 33.53 -5.17
CA HIS A 96 25.85 32.86 -3.88
C HIS A 96 24.55 32.89 -3.05
N ASP A 97 23.95 34.07 -2.90
CA ASP A 97 22.71 34.26 -2.14
C ASP A 97 21.55 33.43 -2.69
N ARG A 98 21.46 33.30 -4.02
CA ARG A 98 20.43 32.50 -4.68
C ARG A 98 20.62 31.01 -4.43
N ILE A 99 21.85 30.52 -4.39
CA ILE A 99 22.16 29.12 -4.07
C ILE A 99 21.73 28.83 -2.62
N VAL A 100 22.14 29.70 -1.69
CA VAL A 100 21.80 29.55 -0.26
C VAL A 100 20.29 29.60 -0.04
N ASP A 101 19.59 30.55 -0.66
CA ASP A 101 18.12 30.66 -0.58
C ASP A 101 17.40 29.42 -1.12
N VAL A 102 17.81 28.89 -2.28
CA VAL A 102 17.22 27.67 -2.84
C VAL A 102 17.50 26.45 -1.94
N MET A 103 18.70 26.35 -1.37
CA MET A 103 19.04 25.27 -0.43
C MET A 103 18.18 25.32 0.83
N GLU A 104 18.03 26.50 1.44
CA GLU A 104 17.22 26.70 2.64
C GLU A 104 15.74 26.41 2.37
N ASN A 105 15.19 26.96 1.28
CA ASN A 105 13.81 26.68 0.87
C ASN A 105 13.58 25.19 0.61
N THR A 106 14.55 24.50 -0.01
CA THR A 106 14.49 23.05 -0.22
C THR A 106 14.51 22.28 1.10
N ARG A 107 15.35 22.70 2.05
CA ARG A 107 15.43 22.10 3.39
C ARG A 107 14.12 22.26 4.17
N LEU A 108 13.52 23.45 4.13
CA LEU A 108 12.24 23.74 4.78
C LEU A 108 11.09 22.93 4.17
N LEU A 109 11.00 22.89 2.83
CA LEU A 109 10.01 22.08 2.12
C LEU A 109 10.17 20.59 2.42
N HIS A 110 11.40 20.08 2.49
CA HIS A 110 11.66 18.70 2.90
C HIS A 110 11.15 18.44 4.32
N SER A 111 11.36 19.39 5.25
CA SER A 111 10.83 19.31 6.63
C SER A 111 9.31 19.18 6.65
N GLU A 112 8.62 20.04 5.90
CA GLU A 112 7.17 20.07 5.83
C GLU A 112 6.61 18.77 5.22
N LEU A 113 7.25 18.26 4.16
CA LEU A 113 6.88 16.98 3.57
C LEU A 113 7.08 15.81 4.54
N CYS A 114 8.18 15.79 5.30
CA CYS A 114 8.37 14.80 6.36
C CYS A 114 7.31 14.92 7.46
N GLY A 115 6.95 16.14 7.87
CA GLY A 115 5.87 16.39 8.82
C GLY A 115 4.51 15.88 8.33
N LEU A 116 4.17 16.12 7.06
CA LEU A 116 2.95 15.59 6.43
C LEU A 116 2.95 14.06 6.39
N LEU A 117 4.10 13.45 6.08
CA LEU A 117 4.23 12.00 6.07
C LEU A 117 4.04 11.41 7.47
N LYS A 118 4.58 12.07 8.50
CA LYS A 118 4.39 11.67 9.90
C LYS A 118 2.93 11.78 10.32
N ALA A 119 2.25 12.86 9.96
CA ALA A 119 0.81 13.02 10.25
C ALA A 119 -0.03 11.92 9.58
N PHE A 120 0.30 11.56 8.34
CA PHE A 120 -0.33 10.42 7.67
C PHE A 120 -0.05 9.10 8.40
N THR A 121 1.20 8.82 8.77
CA THR A 121 1.55 7.59 9.48
C THR A 121 0.81 7.47 10.82
N LEU A 122 0.66 8.57 11.56
CA LEU A 122 -0.08 8.58 12.83
C LEU A 122 -1.59 8.41 12.62
N GLY A 123 -2.17 9.09 11.63
CA GLY A 123 -3.62 9.05 11.37
C GLY A 123 -4.08 7.77 10.66
N TYR A 124 -3.37 7.35 9.61
CA TYR A 124 -3.71 6.19 8.78
C TYR A 124 -3.08 4.89 9.28
N GLY A 125 -2.08 4.96 10.15
CA GLY A 125 -1.38 3.79 10.71
C GLY A 125 -2.31 2.69 11.23
N PRO A 126 -3.31 3.00 12.11
CA PRO A 126 -4.26 2.00 12.60
C PRO A 126 -5.11 1.37 11.49
N MET A 127 -5.54 2.16 10.51
CA MET A 127 -6.32 1.67 9.37
C MET A 127 -5.47 0.74 8.49
N LEU A 128 -4.21 1.09 8.25
CA LEU A 128 -3.26 0.25 7.52
C LEU A 128 -2.99 -1.04 8.28
N LEU A 129 -2.79 -0.99 9.60
CA LEU A 129 -2.62 -2.19 10.43
C LEU A 129 -3.81 -3.13 10.32
N GLY A 130 -5.03 -2.60 10.48
CA GLY A 130 -6.27 -3.34 10.30
C GLY A 130 -6.39 -3.93 8.90
N PHE A 131 -6.10 -3.14 7.87
CA PHE A 131 -6.12 -3.58 6.47
C PHE A 131 -5.14 -4.72 6.18
N PHE A 132 -3.87 -4.59 6.56
CA PHE A 132 -2.85 -5.62 6.32
C PHE A 132 -3.15 -6.92 7.10
N SER A 133 -3.52 -6.80 8.38
CA SER A 133 -3.84 -7.96 9.22
C SER A 133 -5.11 -8.69 8.78
N SER A 134 -6.21 -7.96 8.55
CA SER A 134 -7.47 -8.55 8.07
C SER A 134 -7.31 -9.17 6.69
N SER A 135 -6.59 -8.52 5.78
CA SER A 135 -6.29 -9.08 4.46
C SER A 135 -5.49 -10.38 4.57
N PHE A 136 -4.48 -10.42 5.46
CA PHE A 136 -3.69 -11.63 5.70
C PHE A 136 -4.55 -12.78 6.25
N ILE A 137 -5.36 -12.52 7.28
CA ILE A 137 -6.27 -13.52 7.86
C ILE A 137 -7.27 -14.00 6.80
N ASN A 138 -7.84 -13.09 6.02
CA ASN A 138 -8.78 -13.44 4.95
C ASN A 138 -8.12 -14.32 3.89
N MET A 139 -6.86 -14.04 3.53
CA MET A 139 -6.10 -14.90 2.61
C MET A 139 -5.92 -16.32 3.16
N LEU A 140 -5.58 -16.48 4.46
CA LEU A 140 -5.47 -17.82 5.06
C LEU A 140 -6.82 -18.54 5.12
N LEU A 141 -7.88 -17.85 5.54
CA LEU A 141 -9.23 -18.42 5.63
C LEU A 141 -9.74 -18.89 4.27
N CYS A 142 -9.55 -18.09 3.21
CA CYS A 142 -9.97 -18.50 1.88
C CYS A 142 -9.21 -19.74 1.39
N VAL A 143 -7.89 -19.85 1.65
CA VAL A 143 -7.15 -21.09 1.31
C VAL A 143 -7.65 -22.28 2.12
N TYR A 144 -7.93 -22.10 3.40
CA TYR A 144 -8.54 -23.13 4.25
C TYR A 144 -9.87 -23.63 3.67
N PHE A 145 -10.77 -22.73 3.25
CA PHE A 145 -12.03 -23.12 2.61
C PHE A 145 -11.83 -23.84 1.28
N ILE A 146 -10.82 -23.47 0.48
CA ILE A 146 -10.47 -24.19 -0.76
C ILE A 146 -10.04 -25.62 -0.44
N ILE A 147 -9.16 -25.82 0.55
CA ILE A 147 -8.64 -27.15 0.93
C ILE A 147 -9.76 -28.08 1.42
N ILE A 148 -10.75 -27.55 2.14
CA ILE A 148 -11.88 -28.34 2.66
C ILE A 148 -12.91 -28.65 1.57
N ASN A 149 -13.30 -27.64 0.77
CA ASN A 149 -14.36 -27.81 -0.23
C ASN A 149 -13.93 -28.66 -1.43
N ASP A 150 -12.63 -28.90 -1.62
CA ASP A 150 -12.14 -29.76 -2.70
C ASP A 150 -12.65 -31.21 -2.57
N GLU A 151 -12.91 -31.69 -1.35
CA GLU A 151 -13.41 -33.05 -1.09
C GLU A 151 -14.90 -33.26 -1.39
N GLU A 152 -15.74 -32.23 -1.29
CA GLU A 152 -17.20 -32.34 -1.52
C GLU A 152 -17.62 -32.13 -2.98
N SER A 153 -16.70 -31.68 -3.85
CA SER A 153 -17.02 -31.23 -5.22
C SER A 153 -17.16 -32.34 -6.27
N THR A 154 -17.19 -33.61 -5.88
CA THR A 154 -17.37 -34.75 -6.81
C THR A 154 -18.80 -34.98 -7.28
N SER A 155 -19.79 -34.20 -6.81
CA SER A 155 -21.17 -34.37 -7.25
C SER A 155 -21.90 -33.04 -7.53
N SER A 156 -22.50 -32.96 -8.72
CA SER A 156 -23.47 -31.97 -9.22
C SER A 156 -22.97 -30.71 -9.98
N HIS A 157 -23.36 -30.68 -11.26
CA HIS A 157 -23.35 -29.57 -12.25
C HIS A 157 -22.03 -28.83 -12.58
N PRO A 158 -21.47 -28.97 -13.80
CA PRO A 158 -20.14 -28.49 -14.17
C PRO A 158 -19.99 -26.96 -14.31
N THR A 159 -21.07 -26.20 -14.52
CA THR A 159 -21.00 -24.73 -14.72
C THR A 159 -21.09 -23.94 -13.42
N LYS A 160 -21.78 -24.47 -12.39
CA LYS A 160 -21.91 -23.84 -11.07
C LYS A 160 -20.64 -24.00 -10.24
N SER A 161 -19.97 -25.15 -10.37
CA SER A 161 -18.70 -25.45 -9.71
C SER A 161 -17.53 -24.57 -10.20
N PHE A 162 -17.55 -24.14 -11.45
CA PHE A 162 -16.49 -23.30 -12.04
C PHE A 162 -16.43 -21.90 -11.40
N TRP A 163 -17.58 -21.21 -11.29
CA TRP A 163 -17.66 -19.88 -10.69
C TRP A 163 -17.40 -19.89 -9.18
N GLU A 164 -17.80 -20.97 -8.49
CA GLU A 164 -17.54 -21.15 -7.06
C GLU A 164 -16.04 -21.30 -6.75
N LYS A 165 -15.24 -21.83 -7.68
CA LYS A 165 -13.76 -21.90 -7.56
C LYS A 165 -13.04 -20.63 -8.02
N ILE A 166 -13.51 -19.96 -9.08
CA ILE A 166 -12.84 -18.78 -9.66
C ILE A 166 -13.03 -17.52 -8.84
N LEU A 167 -14.22 -17.32 -8.28
CA LEU A 167 -14.56 -16.08 -7.61
C LEU A 167 -13.66 -15.81 -6.38
N PRO A 168 -13.38 -16.79 -5.51
CA PRO A 168 -12.39 -16.63 -4.42
C PRO A 168 -10.99 -16.27 -4.93
N LEU A 169 -10.56 -16.85 -6.07
CA LEU A 169 -9.26 -16.57 -6.66
C LEU A 169 -9.15 -15.11 -7.13
N ILE A 170 -10.19 -14.58 -7.78
CA ILE A 170 -10.22 -13.17 -8.21
C ILE A 170 -10.11 -12.24 -7.00
N VAL A 171 -10.82 -12.55 -5.92
CA VAL A 171 -10.75 -11.79 -4.66
C VAL A 171 -9.34 -11.82 -4.08
N HIS A 172 -8.67 -12.98 -4.08
CA HIS A 172 -7.28 -13.10 -3.64
C HIS A 172 -6.34 -12.22 -4.45
N VAL A 173 -6.43 -12.30 -5.78
CA VAL A 173 -5.59 -11.48 -6.67
C VAL A 173 -5.82 -10.00 -6.40
N GLN A 174 -7.06 -9.59 -6.16
CA GLN A 174 -7.39 -8.22 -5.80
C GLN A 174 -6.75 -7.79 -4.48
N ILE A 175 -6.90 -8.59 -3.41
CA ILE A 175 -6.32 -8.30 -2.09
C ILE A 175 -4.80 -8.18 -2.19
N VAL A 176 -4.13 -9.14 -2.85
CA VAL A 176 -2.68 -9.13 -3.06
C VAL A 176 -2.26 -7.88 -3.84
N THR A 177 -2.99 -7.54 -4.90
CA THR A 177 -2.73 -6.33 -5.69
C THR A 177 -2.83 -5.06 -4.85
N PHE A 178 -3.85 -4.96 -4.00
CA PHE A 178 -4.04 -3.80 -3.12
C PHE A 178 -2.91 -3.69 -2.09
N LEU A 179 -2.57 -4.78 -1.40
CA LEU A 179 -1.46 -4.80 -0.44
C LEU A 179 -0.13 -4.40 -1.10
N LEU A 180 0.19 -5.00 -2.25
CA LEU A 180 1.42 -4.69 -2.98
C LEU A 180 1.45 -3.24 -3.47
N SER A 181 0.32 -2.69 -3.93
CA SER A 181 0.26 -1.31 -4.40
C SER A 181 0.66 -0.32 -3.31
N VAL A 182 0.15 -0.49 -2.08
CA VAL A 182 0.51 0.35 -0.94
C VAL A 182 1.99 0.20 -0.61
N ILE A 183 2.48 -1.05 -0.48
CA ILE A 183 3.89 -1.32 -0.13
C ILE A 183 4.86 -0.70 -1.15
N VAL A 184 4.59 -0.87 -2.44
CA VAL A 184 5.45 -0.36 -3.52
C VAL A 184 5.50 1.16 -3.50
N ILE A 185 4.36 1.84 -3.39
CA ILE A 185 4.32 3.31 -3.38
C ILE A 185 5.07 3.84 -2.15
N VAL A 186 4.85 3.26 -0.97
CA VAL A 186 5.59 3.66 0.25
C VAL A 186 7.10 3.49 0.05
N SER A 187 7.52 2.37 -0.54
CA SER A 187 8.93 2.09 -0.78
C SER A 187 9.56 3.10 -1.73
N PHE A 188 8.84 3.51 -2.80
CA PHE A 188 9.28 4.57 -3.68
C PHE A 188 9.36 5.94 -3.01
N ILE A 189 8.42 6.28 -2.11
CA ILE A 189 8.51 7.52 -1.33
C ILE A 189 9.77 7.52 -0.49
N ASN A 190 10.08 6.40 0.18
CA ASN A 190 11.26 6.31 1.02
C ASN A 190 12.56 6.48 0.20
N ASP A 191 12.63 5.87 -0.99
CA ASP A 191 13.74 6.09 -1.92
C ASP A 191 13.88 7.58 -2.30
N LYS A 192 12.78 8.23 -2.72
CA LYS A 192 12.82 9.67 -3.09
C LYS A 192 13.15 10.58 -1.92
N ARG A 193 12.67 10.28 -0.72
CA ARG A 193 12.98 11.01 0.50
C ARG A 193 14.48 10.95 0.80
N LEU A 194 15.07 9.76 0.76
CA LEU A 194 16.48 9.56 1.09
C LEU A 194 17.44 9.96 -0.03
N LYS A 195 16.95 10.08 -1.28
CA LYS A 195 17.77 10.46 -2.42
C LYS A 195 18.49 11.80 -2.23
N ILE A 196 17.88 12.77 -1.55
CA ILE A 196 18.53 14.07 -1.31
C ILE A 196 19.78 13.94 -0.42
N ILE A 197 19.83 12.96 0.49
CA ILE A 197 21.03 12.65 1.29
C ILE A 197 22.17 12.23 0.37
N SER A 198 21.87 11.40 -0.64
CA SER A 198 22.89 10.95 -1.59
C SER A 198 23.51 12.14 -2.31
N TYR A 199 22.72 13.13 -2.71
CA TYR A 199 23.24 14.36 -3.31
C TYR A 199 24.07 15.18 -2.33
N LEU A 200 23.59 15.37 -1.10
CA LEU A 200 24.31 16.12 -0.06
C LEU A 200 25.68 15.50 0.28
N ARG A 201 25.78 14.16 0.27
CA ARG A 201 27.03 13.42 0.55
C ARG A 201 28.03 13.45 -0.61
N LEU A 202 27.58 13.72 -1.84
CA LEU A 202 28.46 13.77 -3.01
C LEU A 202 29.32 15.03 -3.06
N TYR A 203 28.88 16.12 -2.44
CA TYR A 203 29.65 17.36 -2.41
C TYR A 203 30.87 17.23 -1.49
N GLN A 204 32.03 17.70 -1.95
CA GLN A 204 33.21 17.85 -1.10
C GLN A 204 33.02 19.04 -0.15
N ILE A 205 32.40 18.78 1.01
CA ILE A 205 32.04 19.80 2.01
C ILE A 205 33.24 20.64 2.48
N SER A 206 34.47 20.11 2.38
CA SER A 206 35.70 20.83 2.75
C SER A 206 35.98 22.06 1.89
N ASN A 207 35.54 22.06 0.63
CA ASN A 207 35.89 23.08 -0.36
C ASN A 207 34.76 24.11 -0.57
N LEU A 208 33.65 23.97 0.16
CA LEU A 208 32.49 24.84 0.05
C LEU A 208 32.61 26.08 0.95
N HIS A 209 31.93 27.16 0.55
CA HIS A 209 31.78 28.35 1.38
C HIS A 209 31.14 28.02 2.73
N LEU A 210 31.48 28.78 3.77
CA LEU A 210 31.11 28.50 5.16
C LEU A 210 29.58 28.39 5.34
N ASP A 211 28.82 29.29 4.72
CA ASP A 211 27.35 29.30 4.81
C ASP A 211 26.71 28.07 4.16
N ILE A 212 27.20 27.67 2.98
CA ILE A 212 26.74 26.46 2.27
C ILE A 212 27.07 25.21 3.09
N LYS A 213 28.27 25.15 3.68
CA LYS A 213 28.69 24.07 4.56
C LYS A 213 27.77 23.96 5.79
N GLN A 214 27.40 25.09 6.38
CA GLN A 214 26.48 25.11 7.52
C GLN A 214 25.09 24.63 7.10
N GLN A 215 24.59 25.06 5.94
CA GLN A 215 23.30 24.61 5.39
C GLN A 215 23.25 23.10 5.15
N ILE A 216 24.28 22.53 4.53
CA ILE A 216 24.40 21.08 4.32
C ILE A 216 24.39 20.34 5.66
N LYS A 217 25.14 20.83 6.65
CA LYS A 217 25.19 20.20 7.98
C LYS A 217 23.82 20.23 8.68
N MET A 218 23.11 21.36 8.64
CA MET A 218 21.75 21.46 9.18
C MET A 218 20.81 20.48 8.47
N PHE A 219 20.89 20.40 7.15
CA PHE A 219 20.03 19.52 6.37
C PHE A 219 20.29 18.03 6.66
N ILE A 220 21.56 17.60 6.70
CA ILE A 220 21.91 16.22 7.06
C ILE A 220 21.40 15.86 8.46
N ASN A 221 21.59 16.75 9.44
CA ASN A 221 21.10 16.53 10.80
C ASN A 221 19.57 16.39 10.84
N GLN A 222 18.86 17.28 10.15
CA GLN A 222 17.41 17.22 10.03
C GLN A 222 16.94 15.89 9.42
N ILE A 223 17.56 15.44 8.33
CA ILE A 223 17.16 14.19 7.69
C ILE A 223 17.44 12.99 8.61
N SER A 224 18.58 12.98 9.32
CA SER A 224 18.86 11.92 10.29
C SER A 224 17.82 11.83 11.42
N ALA A 225 17.28 12.97 11.86
CA ALA A 225 16.19 13.00 12.84
C ALA A 225 14.88 12.42 12.27
N TYR A 226 14.64 12.53 10.96
CA TYR A 226 13.47 11.98 10.27
C TYR A 226 13.65 10.54 9.76
N ASP A 227 14.85 9.97 9.86
CA ASP A 227 15.12 8.63 9.32
C ASP A 227 14.35 7.55 10.12
N SER A 228 14.08 7.82 11.40
CA SER A 228 13.22 7.02 12.28
C SER A 228 11.71 7.15 11.97
N ASP A 229 11.29 8.20 11.26
CA ASP A 229 9.89 8.46 10.89
C ASP A 229 9.51 7.74 9.57
N GLN A 230 9.89 6.46 9.42
CA GLN A 230 9.41 5.64 8.31
C GLN A 230 7.90 5.38 8.43
N ILE A 231 7.24 5.19 7.29
CA ILE A 231 5.81 4.86 7.27
C ILE A 231 5.62 3.47 7.91
N SER A 232 4.86 3.44 9.00
CA SER A 232 4.57 2.23 9.75
C SER A 232 3.07 2.01 9.90
N ALA A 233 2.68 0.74 10.06
CA ALA A 233 1.34 0.37 10.46
C ALA A 233 1.21 0.52 11.97
N PHE A 234 0.92 1.75 12.43
CA PHE A 234 0.74 2.07 13.86
C PHE A 234 1.92 1.65 14.76
N GLY A 235 3.15 1.74 14.26
CA GLY A 235 4.36 1.35 14.98
C GLY A 235 4.61 -0.16 15.11
N PHE A 236 3.71 -1.04 14.63
CA PHE A 236 3.93 -2.49 14.69
C PHE A 236 4.96 -2.99 13.69
N PHE A 237 4.86 -2.54 12.45
CA PHE A 237 5.81 -2.87 11.39
C PHE A 237 5.96 -1.72 10.41
N TYR A 238 7.14 -1.62 9.80
CA TYR A 238 7.40 -0.67 8.72
C TYR A 238 6.82 -1.20 7.41
N ILE A 239 6.15 -0.31 6.67
CA ILE A 239 5.63 -0.63 5.35
C ILE A 239 6.79 -0.42 4.37
N ASN A 240 7.43 -1.50 3.95
CA ASN A 240 8.53 -1.47 2.98
C ASN A 240 8.56 -2.78 2.18
N LEU A 241 9.43 -2.89 1.18
CA LEU A 241 9.52 -4.11 0.37
C LEU A 241 9.83 -5.38 1.17
N ASN A 242 10.50 -5.28 2.32
CA ASN A 242 10.76 -6.45 3.19
C ASN A 242 9.46 -7.00 3.79
N LEU A 243 8.41 -6.19 3.93
CA LEU A 243 7.10 -6.67 4.37
C LEU A 243 6.51 -7.69 3.38
N VAL A 244 6.79 -7.55 2.07
CA VAL A 244 6.32 -8.51 1.06
C VAL A 244 6.91 -9.90 1.31
N THR A 245 8.21 -9.97 1.57
CA THR A 245 8.87 -11.25 1.84
C THR A 245 8.35 -11.86 3.14
N SER A 246 8.13 -11.06 4.18
CA SER A 246 7.49 -11.53 5.42
C SER A 246 6.09 -12.08 5.18
N ILE A 247 5.22 -11.38 4.43
CA ILE A 247 3.87 -11.84 4.11
C ILE A 247 3.92 -13.17 3.32
N LEU A 248 4.81 -13.28 2.31
CA LEU A 248 4.95 -14.50 1.53
C LEU A 248 5.41 -15.69 2.38
N VAL A 249 6.41 -15.50 3.23
CA VAL A 249 6.91 -16.55 4.13
C VAL A 249 5.81 -16.99 5.10
N LEU A 250 5.08 -16.03 5.69
CA LEU A 250 3.97 -16.33 6.60
C LEU A 250 2.81 -17.04 5.89
N LEU A 251 2.47 -16.63 4.67
CA LEU A 251 1.43 -17.30 3.86
C LEU A 251 1.84 -18.73 3.53
N ILE A 252 3.06 -18.95 3.01
CA ILE A 252 3.54 -20.29 2.66
C ILE A 252 3.55 -21.19 3.90
N SER A 253 4.09 -20.70 5.01
CA SER A 253 4.12 -21.43 6.28
C SER A 253 2.70 -21.78 6.75
N GLY A 254 1.79 -20.79 6.77
CA GLY A 254 0.39 -20.99 7.16
C GLY A 254 -0.33 -22.00 6.28
N ILE A 255 -0.12 -21.94 4.95
CA ILE A 255 -0.71 -22.90 4.01
C ILE A 255 -0.17 -24.32 4.25
N ILE A 256 1.15 -24.49 4.44
CA ILE A 256 1.75 -25.79 4.77
C ILE A 256 1.14 -26.34 6.06
N THR A 257 1.01 -25.52 7.10
CA THR A 257 0.38 -25.93 8.36
C THR A 257 -1.08 -26.34 8.16
N LEU A 258 -1.87 -25.57 7.39
CA LEU A 258 -3.26 -25.92 7.08
C LEU A 258 -3.36 -27.27 6.36
N ILE A 259 -2.47 -27.54 5.40
CA ILE A 259 -2.41 -28.81 4.68
C ILE A 259 -2.05 -29.96 5.63
N GLN A 260 -1.02 -29.78 6.47
CA GLN A 260 -0.59 -30.78 7.44
C GLN A 260 -1.66 -31.10 8.49
N MET A 261 -2.41 -30.08 8.93
CA MET A 261 -3.46 -30.22 9.94
C MET A 261 -4.81 -30.65 9.37
N LYS A 262 -4.96 -30.79 8.04
CA LYS A 262 -6.25 -31.09 7.38
C LYS A 262 -6.99 -32.28 8.01
N ASN A 263 -6.26 -33.35 8.34
CA ASN A 263 -6.80 -34.59 8.90
C ASN A 263 -6.69 -34.65 10.44
N HIS A 264 -6.30 -33.57 11.09
CA HIS A 264 -6.15 -33.53 12.53
C HIS A 264 -7.53 -33.59 13.22
N PRO A 265 -7.72 -34.38 14.29
CA PRO A 265 -9.03 -34.57 14.93
C PRO A 265 -9.74 -33.27 15.30
N VAL A 266 -8.99 -32.26 15.77
CA VAL A 266 -9.52 -30.93 16.10
C VAL A 266 -10.08 -30.20 14.88
N ILE A 267 -9.38 -30.24 13.74
CA ILE A 267 -9.84 -29.59 12.50
C ILE A 267 -11.06 -30.33 11.93
N LEU A 268 -11.07 -31.66 11.97
CA LEU A 268 -12.22 -32.45 11.56
C LEU A 268 -13.46 -32.17 12.41
N GLN A 269 -13.30 -32.07 13.74
CA GLN A 269 -14.37 -31.68 14.65
C GLN A 269 -14.89 -30.27 14.31
N PHE A 270 -13.99 -29.29 14.15
CA PHE A 270 -14.35 -27.94 13.76
C PHE A 270 -15.10 -27.87 12.42
N ASN A 271 -14.68 -28.66 11.43
CA ASN A 271 -15.37 -28.77 10.14
C ASN A 271 -16.78 -29.34 10.30
N ASN A 272 -16.95 -30.41 11.09
CA ASN A 272 -18.24 -31.04 11.33
C ASN A 272 -19.20 -30.11 12.06
N ASP A 273 -18.72 -29.40 13.08
CA ASP A 273 -19.50 -28.40 13.82
C ASP A 273 -19.92 -27.24 12.90
N THR A 274 -19.02 -26.78 12.03
CA THR A 274 -19.30 -25.73 11.04
C THR A 274 -20.35 -26.18 10.02
N LYS A 275 -20.26 -27.41 9.50
CA LYS A 275 -21.27 -27.99 8.59
C LYS A 275 -22.62 -28.14 9.29
N SER A 276 -22.63 -28.62 10.53
CA SER A 276 -23.84 -28.75 11.36
C SER A 276 -24.52 -27.41 11.60
N TYR A 277 -23.74 -26.35 11.82
CA TYR A 277 -24.25 -24.99 11.98
C TYR A 277 -24.82 -24.43 10.67
N LEU A 278 -24.08 -24.55 9.56
CA LEU A 278 -24.52 -24.05 8.25
C LEU A 278 -25.72 -24.81 7.69
N GLY A 279 -25.89 -26.10 8.00
CA GLY A 279 -27.06 -26.88 7.61
C GLY A 279 -28.34 -26.54 8.39
N LYS A 280 -28.24 -25.79 9.48
CA LYS A 280 -29.39 -25.28 10.27
C LYS A 280 -29.83 -23.87 9.87
N LEU A 281 -29.05 -23.18 9.03
CA LEU A 281 -29.29 -21.84 8.50
C LEU A 281 -29.97 -21.92 7.12
#